data_AF-A0A8S8YWA7-F1
#
_entry.id   AF-A0A8S8YWA7-F1
#
_cell.length_a   1.000
_cell.length_b   1.000
_cell.length_c   1.000
_cell.angle_alpha   90.00
_cell.angle_beta   90.00
_cell.angle_gamma   90.00
#
_symmetry.space_group_name_H-M   'P 1'
#
loop_
_entity.id
_entity.type
_entity.pdbx_description
1 polymer ?
#
loop_
_entity_poly.entity_id
_entity_poly.type
_entity_poly.pdbx_seq_one_letter_code
_entity_poly.pdbx_strand_id
1 'polypeptide(L)' 'MVKLDNTRYQELLKMKKSLEDNRPHDIDEMRRWKHSMNKVLEELELFR' A
#
# COMPACT_ATOMS: atom_id res chain seq x y z
N MET A 1 -5.89 -23.43 -6.80
CA MET A 1 -4.86 -22.45 -6.45
C MET A 1 -5.10 -21.21 -7.29
N VAL A 2 -5.57 -20.14 -6.66
CA VAL A 2 -5.79 -18.84 -7.31
C VAL A 2 -4.46 -18.47 -7.95
N LYS A 3 -4.44 -18.24 -9.26
CA LYS A 3 -3.28 -17.61 -9.90
C LYS A 3 -3.15 -16.27 -9.19
N LEU A 4 -2.23 -16.17 -8.23
CA LEU A 4 -1.79 -14.91 -7.65
C LEU A 4 -1.69 -13.95 -8.83
N ASP A 5 -2.56 -12.93 -8.85
CA ASP A 5 -2.49 -11.89 -9.86
C ASP A 5 -1.21 -11.11 -9.58
N ASN A 6 -0.12 -11.66 -10.10
CA ASN A 6 1.23 -11.24 -9.80
C ASN A 6 1.41 -9.80 -10.26
N THR A 7 0.65 -9.36 -11.26
CA THR A 7 0.57 -7.97 -11.69
C THR A 7 0.03 -7.09 -10.56
N ARG A 8 -1.14 -7.43 -9.99
CA ARG A 8 -1.74 -6.65 -8.90
C ARG A 8 -0.85 -6.61 -7.65
N TYR A 9 -0.26 -7.75 -7.29
CA TYR A 9 0.68 -7.83 -6.17
C TYR A 9 1.90 -6.92 -6.39
N GLN A 10 2.50 -6.92 -7.58
CA GLN A 10 3.62 -6.03 -7.92
C GLN A 10 3.22 -4.54 -7.93
N GLU A 11 2.00 -4.21 -8.37
CA GLU A 11 1.47 -2.85 -8.29
C GLU A 11 1.32 -2.37 -6.84
N LEU A 12 0.78 -3.22 -5.96
CA LEU A 12 0.64 -2.91 -4.55
C LEU A 12 2.00 -2.67 -3.87
N LEU A 13 3.02 -3.46 -4.21
CA LEU A 13 4.39 -3.24 -3.74
C LEU A 13 4.95 -1.89 -4.21
N LYS A 14 4.70 -1.50 -5.47
CA LYS A 14 5.09 -0.18 -5.99
C LYS A 14 4.35 0.95 -5.27
N MET A 15 3.04 0.81 -5.03
CA MET A 15 2.24 1.79 -4.31
C MET A 15 2.70 1.96 -2.86
N LYS A 16 2.97 0.84 -2.16
CA LYS A 16 3.54 0.83 -0.82
C LYS A 16 4.84 1.62 -0.77
N LYS A 17 5.78 1.32 -1.68
CA LYS A 17 7.06 2.01 -1.76
C LYS A 17 6.88 3.51 -2.03
N SER A 18 6.02 3.87 -2.98
CA SER A 18 5.73 5.28 -3.29
C SER A 18 5.15 6.03 -2.09
N LEU A 19 4.27 5.40 -1.31
CA LEU A 19 3.78 5.98 -0.06
C LEU A 19 4.92 6.11 0.97
N GLU A 20 5.76 5.10 1.15
CA GLU A 20 6.93 5.17 2.05
C GLU A 20 7.87 6.32 1.69
N ASP A 21 8.17 6.49 0.39
CA ASP A 21 9.04 7.55 -0.12
C ASP A 21 8.43 8.96 0.04
N ASN A 22 7.09 9.07 0.03
CA ASN A 22 6.36 10.34 0.16
C ASN A 22 5.66 10.47 1.53
N ARG A 23 6.26 9.91 2.58
CA ARG A 23 5.70 10.02 3.94
C ARG A 23 5.67 11.50 4.38
N PRO A 24 4.48 12.09 4.62
CA PRO A 24 4.39 13.49 4.98
C PRO A 24 4.82 13.72 6.42
N HIS A 25 5.19 14.97 6.70
CA HIS A 25 5.55 15.44 8.05
C HIS A 25 4.41 16.22 8.72
N ASP A 26 3.46 16.74 7.94
CA ASP A 26 2.26 17.40 8.46
C ASP A 26 1.30 16.37 9.09
N ILE A 27 0.63 16.75 10.19
CA ILE A 27 -0.20 15.84 10.99
C ILE A 27 -1.49 15.43 10.25
N ASP A 28 -2.11 16.36 9.53
CA ASP A 28 -3.34 16.09 8.79
C ASP A 28 -3.05 15.25 7.54
N GLU A 29 -1.92 15.53 6.88
CA GLU A 29 -1.42 14.70 5.80
C GLU A 29 -0.99 13.30 6.28
N MET A 30 -0.36 13.19 7.44
CA MET A 30 -0.02 11.91 8.08
C MET A 30 -1.25 11.03 8.28
N ARG A 31 -2.39 11.61 8.69
CA ARG A 31 -3.64 10.85 8.85
C ARG A 31 -4.11 10.25 7.53
N ARG A 32 -4.11 11.04 6.45
CA ARG A 32 -4.47 10.57 5.10
C ARG A 32 -3.50 9.53 4.58
N TRP A 33 -2.20 9.78 4.77
CA TRP A 33 -1.14 8.85 4.41
C TRP A 33 -1.28 7.50 5.10
N LYS A 34 -1.55 7.50 6.41
CA LYS A 34 -1.76 6.28 7.19
C LYS A 34 -2.97 5.48 6.68
N HIS A 35 -4.06 6.17 6.34
CA HIS A 35 -5.25 5.53 5.76
C HIS A 35 -4.94 4.87 4.41
N SER A 36 -4.24 5.57 3.53
CA SER A 36 -3.82 5.03 2.23
C SER A 36 -2.85 3.86 2.38
N MET A 37 -1.88 3.95 3.30
CA MET A 37 -0.93 2.88 3.58
C MET A 37 -1.64 1.62 4.10
N ASN A 38 -2.56 1.78 5.06
CA ASN A 38 -3.31 0.66 5.62
C ASN A 38 -4.10 -0.09 4.54
N LYS A 39 -4.77 0.62 3.63
CA LYS A 39 -5.48 -0.02 2.51
C LYS A 39 -4.57 -0.87 1.63
N VAL A 40 -3.38 -0.37 1.30
CA VAL A 40 -2.41 -1.13 0.50
C VAL A 40 -1.93 -2.37 1.25
N LEU A 41 -1.71 -2.27 2.56
CA LEU A 41 -1.29 -3.39 3.40
C LEU A 41 -2.40 -4.45 3.55
N GLU A 42 -3.64 -4.04 3.81
CA GLU A 42 -4.81 -4.94 3.88
C GLU A 42 -4.98 -5.71 2.57
N GLU A 43 -4.80 -5.05 1.42
CA GLU A 43 -4.91 -5.73 0.13
C GLU A 43 -3.75 -6.70 -0.12
N LEU A 44 -2.52 -6.35 0.31
CA LEU A 44 -1.37 -7.25 0.24
C LEU A 44 -1.56 -8.51 1.11
N GLU A 45 -2.27 -8.42 2.23
CA GLU A 45 -2.59 -9.58 3.07
C GLU A 45 -3.50 -10.60 2.37
N LEU A 46 -4.32 -10.17 1.40
CA LEU A 46 -5.17 -11.07 0.61
C LEU A 46 -4.38 -11.96 -0.35
N PHE A 47 -3.11 -11.64 -0.60
CA PHE A 47 -2.20 -12.44 -1.44
C PHE A 47 -1.33 -13.41 -0.61
N ARG A 48 -1.58 -13.52 0.71
CA ARG A 48 -0.80 -14.34 1.63
C ARG A 48 -1.33 -15.76 1.81
#